data_AF-A0A0C9V0T9-F1
#
_entry.id   AF-A0A0C9V0T9-F1
#
_cell.length_a   1.000
_cell.length_b   1.000
_cell.length_c   1.000
_cell.angle_alpha   90.00
_cell.angle_beta   90.00
_cell.angle_gamma   90.00
#
_symmetry.space_group_name_H-M   'P 1'
#
loop_
_entity.id
_entity.type
_entity.pdbx_description
1 polymer ?
#
loop_
_entity_poly.entity_id
_entity_poly.type
_entity_poly.pdbx_seq_one_letter_code
_entity_poly.pdbx_strand_id
1 'polypeptide(L)'
;ATERSWNRYGYKCFLFHHVFGTLNVLNARLKSPRHQDNIYRCPNRTACSAEFSVMSSLTQHVERGKCGVHKFAEVKDAMESLEGGMRRLG
;
A
#
# COMPACT_ATOMS: atom_id res chain seq x y z
N ALA A 1 -22.74 7.44 -2.17
CA ALA A 1 -23.94 7.15 -1.34
C ALA A 1 -25.07 8.10 -1.71
N THR A 2 -26.31 7.72 -1.41
CA THR A 2 -27.51 8.55 -1.65
C THR A 2 -28.31 8.65 -0.35
N GLU A 3 -29.38 9.45 -0.35
CA GLU A 3 -30.36 9.54 0.75
C GLU A 3 -30.87 8.17 1.24
N ARG A 4 -30.91 7.17 0.35
CA ARG A 4 -31.29 5.78 0.67
C ARG A 4 -30.37 5.09 1.69
N SER A 5 -29.20 5.66 1.97
CA SER A 5 -28.27 5.14 2.99
C SER A 5 -28.66 5.54 4.43
N TRP A 6 -29.71 6.34 4.62
CA TRP A 6 -30.23 6.71 5.94
C TRP A 6 -30.95 5.55 6.63
N ASN A 7 -30.53 5.19 7.85
CA ASN A 7 -31.07 4.06 8.60
C ASN A 7 -31.85 4.47 9.87
N ARG A 8 -32.45 5.66 9.89
CA ARG A 8 -33.08 6.33 11.06
C ARG A 8 -32.12 6.92 12.08
N TYR A 9 -30.89 6.41 12.19
CA TYR A 9 -29.87 6.91 13.14
C TYR A 9 -28.77 7.73 12.45
N GLY A 10 -28.56 7.51 11.16
CA GLY A 10 -27.57 8.21 10.37
C GLY A 10 -27.40 7.59 8.98
N TYR A 11 -26.42 8.09 8.23
CA TYR A 11 -26.03 7.55 6.94
C TYR A 11 -25.05 6.38 7.15
N LYS A 12 -25.48 5.16 6.81
CA LYS A 12 -24.69 3.94 7.02
C LYS A 12 -23.86 3.58 5.79
N CYS A 13 -22.57 3.28 6.00
CA CYS A 13 -21.76 2.61 4.99
C CYS A 13 -22.05 1.11 4.97
N PHE A 14 -22.39 0.55 3.82
CA PHE A 14 -22.68 -0.88 3.65
C PHE A 14 -21.43 -1.77 3.71
N LEU A 15 -20.25 -1.23 3.37
CA LEU A 15 -18.99 -1.99 3.36
C LEU A 15 -18.40 -2.16 4.76
N PHE A 16 -18.42 -1.10 5.57
CA PHE A 16 -17.78 -1.09 6.90
C PHE A 16 -18.76 -0.97 8.06
N HIS A 17 -20.07 -0.99 7.80
CA HIS A 17 -21.15 -0.92 8.79
C HIS A 17 -21.13 0.28 9.73
N HIS A 18 -20.32 1.30 9.45
CA HIS A 18 -20.20 2.53 10.23
C HIS A 18 -21.31 3.54 9.87
N VAL A 19 -21.79 4.28 10.86
CA VAL A 19 -22.83 5.32 10.70
C VAL A 19 -22.19 6.71 10.75
N PHE A 20 -22.67 7.63 9.91
CA PHE A 20 -22.20 9.00 9.81
C PHE A 20 -23.35 9.98 9.95
N GLY A 21 -23.10 11.15 10.55
CA GLY A 21 -24.15 12.14 10.82
C GLY A 21 -24.72 12.83 9.57
N THR A 22 -23.97 12.88 8.45
CA THR A 22 -24.42 13.53 7.22
C THR A 22 -24.02 12.75 5.97
N LEU A 23 -24.78 12.93 4.88
CA LEU A 23 -24.50 12.30 3.58
C LEU A 23 -23.14 12.76 3.01
N ASN A 24 -22.77 14.03 3.22
CA ASN A 24 -21.48 14.56 2.79
C ASN A 24 -20.31 13.86 3.49
N VAL A 25 -20.41 13.62 4.80
CA VAL A 25 -19.36 12.90 5.55
C VAL A 25 -19.25 11.46 5.05
N LEU A 26 -20.37 10.76 4.83
CA LEU A 26 -20.36 9.42 4.24
C LEU A 26 -19.71 9.43 2.85
N ASN A 27 -20.10 10.36 1.97
CA ASN A 27 -19.54 10.46 0.61
C ASN A 27 -18.04 10.79 0.61
N ALA A 28 -17.58 11.68 1.49
CA ALA A 28 -16.15 11.95 1.66
C ALA A 28 -15.41 10.70 2.14
N ARG A 29 -16.00 9.95 3.08
CA ARG A 29 -15.40 8.71 3.58
C ARG A 29 -15.36 7.59 2.55
N LEU A 30 -16.34 7.49 1.65
CA LEU A 30 -16.33 6.54 0.54
C LEU A 30 -15.23 6.81 -0.48
N LYS A 31 -14.71 8.05 -0.55
CA LYS A 31 -13.54 8.40 -1.36
C LYS A 31 -12.21 8.10 -0.66
N SER A 32 -12.25 7.76 0.63
CA SER A 32 -11.05 7.44 1.40
C SER A 32 -10.41 6.13 0.92
N PRO A 33 -9.08 5.99 1.04
CA PRO A 33 -8.35 4.79 0.62
C PRO A 33 -8.89 3.45 1.14
N ARG A 34 -9.62 3.46 2.26
CA ARG A 34 -10.26 2.25 2.82
C ARG A 34 -11.37 1.67 1.94
N HIS A 35 -11.93 2.44 1.02
CA HIS A 35 -12.97 2.00 0.07
C HIS A 35 -12.46 1.98 -1.38
N GLN A 36 -11.17 2.25 -1.59
CA GLN A 36 -10.56 2.19 -2.91
C GLN A 36 -9.90 0.82 -3.12
N ASP A 37 -9.91 0.35 -4.36
CA ASP A 37 -9.21 -0.88 -4.73
C ASP A 37 -7.71 -0.74 -4.51
N ASN A 38 -7.07 -1.85 -4.17
CA ASN A 38 -5.62 -1.90 -4.02
C ASN A 38 -4.95 -1.96 -5.40
N ILE A 39 -4.64 -0.79 -5.96
CA ILE A 39 -3.99 -0.69 -7.28
C ILE A 39 -2.46 -0.80 -7.20
N TYR A 40 -1.86 -0.54 -6.04
CA TYR A 40 -0.42 -0.61 -5.83
C TYR A 40 -0.04 -1.96 -5.24
N ARG A 41 0.93 -2.62 -5.86
CA ARG A 41 1.37 -3.96 -5.49
C ARG A 41 2.85 -3.93 -5.15
N CYS A 42 3.26 -4.67 -4.12
CA CYS A 42 4.68 -4.82 -3.80
C CYS A 42 5.44 -5.39 -5.02
N PRO A 43 6.59 -4.80 -5.43
CA PRO A 43 7.37 -5.30 -6.57
C PRO A 43 7.91 -6.73 -6.35
N ASN A 44 8.20 -7.10 -5.11
CA ASN A 44 8.65 -8.46 -4.78
C ASN A 44 7.46 -9.43 -4.71
N ARG A 45 6.83 -9.70 -5.86
CA ARG A 45 5.58 -10.48 -5.96
C ARG A 45 5.73 -11.95 -5.56
N THR A 46 6.93 -12.50 -5.62
CA THR A 46 7.21 -13.90 -5.29
C THR A 46 7.27 -14.14 -3.79
N ALA A 47 7.74 -13.16 -3.01
CA ALA A 47 7.88 -13.28 -1.55
C ALA A 47 6.95 -12.33 -0.76
N CYS A 48 6.22 -11.43 -1.45
CA CYS A 48 5.34 -10.46 -0.81
C CYS A 48 4.06 -10.24 -1.62
N SER A 49 2.91 -10.58 -1.00
CA SER A 49 1.57 -10.36 -1.56
C SER A 49 0.91 -9.07 -1.07
N ALA A 50 1.68 -8.14 -0.49
CA ALA A 50 1.12 -6.90 0.05
C ALA A 50 0.61 -5.98 -1.07
N GLU A 51 -0.60 -5.47 -0.89
CA GLU A 51 -1.26 -4.55 -1.82
C GLU A 51 -1.82 -3.35 -1.06
N PHE A 52 -1.85 -2.20 -1.73
CA PHE A 52 -2.15 -0.91 -1.14
C PHE A 52 -3.04 -0.09 -2.08
N SER A 53 -3.96 0.67 -1.51
CA SER A 53 -4.80 1.61 -2.26
C SER A 53 -4.12 2.97 -2.47
N VAL A 54 -3.04 3.27 -1.75
CA VAL A 54 -2.26 4.52 -1.88
C VAL A 54 -0.76 4.27 -1.97
N MET A 55 -0.10 5.11 -2.79
CA MET A 55 1.34 5.01 -3.05
C MET A 55 2.17 5.21 -1.78
N SER A 56 1.82 6.16 -0.91
CA SER A 56 2.56 6.41 0.33
C SER A 56 2.63 5.18 1.25
N SER A 57 1.59 4.34 1.27
CA SER A 57 1.61 3.08 2.02
C SER A 57 2.55 2.05 1.40
N LEU A 58 2.63 1.98 0.07
CA LEU A 58 3.62 1.13 -0.60
C LEU A 58 5.04 1.62 -0.35
N THR A 59 5.31 2.93 -0.44
CA THR A 59 6.62 3.51 -0.15
C THR A 59 7.06 3.17 1.27
N GLN A 60 6.21 3.44 2.26
CA GLN A 60 6.50 3.11 3.66
C GLN A 60 6.71 1.60 3.88
N HIS A 61 5.99 0.75 3.16
CA HIS A 61 6.17 -0.69 3.21
C HIS A 61 7.57 -1.11 2.70
N VAL A 62 8.01 -0.53 1.59
CA VAL A 62 9.32 -0.78 0.99
C VAL A 62 10.44 -0.26 1.89
N GLU A 63 10.33 0.97 2.40
CA GLU A 63 11.30 1.59 3.31
C GLU A 63 11.51 0.80 4.60
N ARG A 64 10.47 0.15 5.12
CA ARG A 64 10.58 -0.74 6.30
C ARG A 64 11.36 -2.03 6.00
N GLY A 65 11.66 -2.34 4.75
CA GLY A 65 12.55 -3.41 4.32
C GLY A 65 12.03 -4.85 4.50
N LYS A 66 10.94 -5.08 5.22
CA LYS A 66 10.43 -6.43 5.53
C LYS A 66 10.08 -7.27 4.28
N CYS A 67 9.68 -6.63 3.19
CA CYS A 67 9.35 -7.33 1.94
C CYS A 67 10.57 -7.71 1.10
N GLY A 68 11.77 -7.29 1.48
CA GLY A 68 13.01 -7.71 0.82
C GLY A 68 13.26 -7.09 -0.56
N VAL A 69 12.52 -6.05 -0.96
CA VAL A 69 12.76 -5.32 -2.23
C VAL A 69 14.19 -4.78 -2.28
N HIS A 70 14.72 -4.25 -1.18
CA HIS A 70 16.09 -3.73 -1.10
C HIS A 70 17.17 -4.82 -1.09
N LYS A 71 16.86 -6.05 -0.64
CA LYS A 71 17.85 -7.12 -0.48
C LYS A 71 18.52 -7.51 -1.79
N PHE A 72 17.79 -7.47 -2.90
CA PHE A 72 18.35 -7.78 -4.22
C PHE A 72 19.33 -6.71 -4.70
N ALA A 73 19.05 -5.43 -4.43
CA ALA A 73 19.94 -4.35 -4.83
C ALA A 73 21.23 -4.36 -4.00
N GLU A 74 21.12 -4.52 -2.69
CA GLU A 74 22.27 -4.58 -1.77
C GLU A 74 23.23 -5.73 -2.09
N VAL A 75 22.68 -6.92 -2.38
CA VAL A 75 23.50 -8.09 -2.76
C VAL A 75 24.20 -7.87 -4.10
N LYS A 76 23.51 -7.29 -5.09
CA LYS A 76 24.10 -6.99 -6.40
C LYS A 76 25.25 -5.99 -6.28
N ASP A 77 25.07 -4.92 -5.51
CA ASP A 77 26.08 -3.88 -5.32
C ASP A 77 27.33 -4.40 -4.59
N ALA A 78 27.12 -5.27 -3.58
CA ALA A 78 28.20 -5.96 -2.89
C ALA A 78 28.96 -6.91 -3.82
N MET A 79 28.26 -7.67 -4.68
CA MET A 79 28.89 -8.54 -5.66
C MET A 79 29.69 -7.75 -6.72
N GLU A 80 29.14 -6.66 -7.26
CA GLU A 80 29.85 -5.79 -8.21
C GLU A 80 31.11 -5.17 -7.60
N SER A 81 31.05 -4.80 -6.31
CA SER A 81 32.21 -4.28 -5.57
C SER A 81 33.31 -5.33 -5.39
N LEU A 82 32.94 -6.57 -5.06
CA LEU A 82 33.88 -7.68 -4.93
C LEU A 82 34.55 -8.02 -6.26
N GLU A 83 33.78 -8.09 -7.35
CA GLU A 83 34.30 -8.30 -8.71
C GLU A 83 35.25 -7.16 -9.14
N GLY A 84 34.88 -5.91 -8.85
CA GLY A 84 35.72 -4.74 -9.10
C GLY A 84 37.03 -4.75 -8.32
N GLY A 85 37.00 -5.19 -7.06
CA GLY A 85 38.20 -5.37 -6.24
C GLY A 85 39.11 -6.48 -6.77
N MET A 86 38.54 -7.60 -7.19
CA MET A 86 39.29 -8.74 -7.72
C MET A 86 39.98 -8.42 -9.06
N ARG A 87 39.34 -7.60 -9.92
CA ARG A 87 39.94 -7.10 -11.17
C ARG A 87 41.12 -6.14 -10.97
N ARG A 88 41.29 -5.54 -9.79
CA ARG A 88 42.40 -4.61 -9.49
C ARG A 88 43.63 -5.31 -8.92
N LEU A 89 43.51 -6.60 -8.57
CA LEU A 89 44.58 -7.40 -7.95
C LEU A 89 45.31 -8.31 -8.96
N GLY A 90 44.84 -8.39 -10.21
CA GLY A 90 45.52 -9.07 -11.32
C GLY A 90 45.99 -8.05 -12.35
#